data_AF-A0A735J3K5-F1
#
_entry.id   AF-A0A735J3K5-F1
#
_cell.length_a   1.000
_cell.length_b   1.000
_cell.length_c   1.000
_cell.angle_alpha   90.00
_cell.angle_beta   90.00
_cell.angle_gamma   90.00
#
_symmetry.space_group_name_H-M   'P 1'
#
loop_
_entity.id
_entity.type
_entity.pdbx_description
1 polymer ?
#
loop_
_entity_poly.entity_id
_entity_poly.type
_entity_poly.pdbx_seq_one_letter_code
_entity_poly.pdbx_strand_id
1 'polypeptide(L)'
;KNIPAATFSRNVADLFQRLRAPFSSGKIASVVETLKLIIPQQDTPARRLIGFRNGVLDTQSGLFSPHSKSHWLRTLCDVDFTPPVEGEMLETHAPNFWRWLDRAAGKSPQKRDVILAALFMVLANRYDWQLFLEVTGPGGSGKSILAEIATLLAGEDNATSADIDTLEDPRKRASLIGFSLIRLPDQEKWSGDGAGLKAITGGDAVSVDPKYQ
;
A
#
# COMPACT_ATOMS: atom_id res chain seq x y z
N LYS A 1 11.66 -10.43 -5.59
CA LYS A 1 12.68 -9.43 -6.01
C LYS A 1 12.51 -9.17 -7.51
N ASN A 2 12.11 -7.96 -7.89
CA ASN A 2 12.14 -7.53 -9.29
C ASN A 2 13.60 -7.52 -9.77
N ILE A 3 13.90 -8.29 -10.81
CA ILE A 3 15.22 -8.30 -11.43
C ILE A 3 15.26 -7.11 -12.39
N PRO A 4 16.15 -6.12 -12.23
CA PRO A 4 16.26 -5.02 -13.19
C PRO A 4 16.49 -5.57 -14.60
N ALA A 5 15.90 -4.95 -15.62
CA ALA A 5 16.02 -5.41 -17.01
C ALA A 5 17.48 -5.62 -17.45
N ALA A 6 18.38 -4.73 -17.02
CA ALA A 6 19.82 -4.86 -17.27
C ALA A 6 20.43 -6.13 -16.63
N THR A 7 19.98 -6.52 -15.44
CA THR A 7 20.41 -7.74 -14.76
C THR A 7 19.89 -8.99 -15.46
N PHE A 8 18.67 -8.95 -15.99
CA PHE A 8 18.10 -10.06 -16.75
C PHE A 8 18.85 -10.28 -18.08
N SER A 9 19.15 -9.22 -18.81
CA SER A 9 19.97 -9.31 -20.04
C SER A 9 21.36 -9.88 -19.78
N ARG A 10 21.98 -9.55 -18.63
CA ARG A 10 23.25 -10.16 -18.21
C ARG A 10 23.11 -11.65 -17.94
N ASN A 11 22.06 -12.09 -17.25
CA ASN A 11 21.81 -13.51 -17.01
C ASN A 11 21.61 -14.31 -18.32
N VAL A 12 20.94 -13.70 -19.31
CA VAL A 12 20.81 -14.31 -20.64
C VAL A 12 22.18 -14.41 -21.32
N ALA A 13 23.01 -13.37 -21.25
CA ALA A 13 24.38 -13.41 -21.77
C ALA A 13 25.22 -14.52 -21.11
N ASP A 14 25.15 -14.65 -19.78
CA ASP A 14 25.83 -15.71 -19.01
C ASP A 14 25.37 -17.11 -19.44
N LEU A 15 24.07 -17.29 -19.75
CA LEU A 15 23.56 -18.55 -20.29
C LEU A 15 24.21 -18.87 -21.64
N PHE A 16 24.27 -17.91 -22.57
CA PHE A 16 24.94 -18.11 -23.85
C PHE A 16 26.43 -18.45 -23.67
N GLN A 17 27.13 -17.78 -22.75
CA GLN A 17 28.53 -18.10 -22.43
C GLN A 17 28.71 -19.53 -21.90
N ARG A 18 27.86 -19.97 -20.96
CA ARG A 18 27.89 -21.33 -20.40
C ARG A 18 27.65 -22.40 -21.47
N LEU A 19 26.74 -22.11 -22.40
CA LEU A 19 26.43 -22.98 -23.54
C LEU A 19 27.48 -22.89 -24.66
N ARG A 20 28.53 -22.06 -24.51
CA ARG A 20 29.53 -21.74 -25.54
C ARG A 20 28.89 -21.33 -26.87
N ALA A 21 27.74 -20.66 -26.79
CA ALA A 21 26.96 -20.23 -27.94
C ALA A 21 27.26 -18.74 -28.25
N PRO A 22 27.38 -18.37 -29.54
CA PRO A 22 27.60 -16.98 -29.91
C PRO A 22 26.35 -16.13 -29.65
N PHE A 23 26.53 -14.97 -29.01
CA PHE A 23 25.46 -14.03 -28.72
C PHE A 23 25.81 -12.61 -29.17
N SER A 24 24.78 -11.78 -29.32
CA SER A 24 24.89 -10.35 -29.61
C SER A 24 23.83 -9.60 -28.80
N SER A 25 23.96 -8.27 -28.70
CA SER A 25 22.93 -7.43 -28.06
C SER A 25 21.55 -7.65 -28.67
N GLY A 26 21.45 -7.73 -30.00
CA GLY A 26 20.19 -7.99 -30.72
C GLY A 26 19.61 -9.38 -30.42
N LYS A 27 20.44 -10.43 -30.35
CA LYS A 27 19.98 -11.77 -29.97
C LYS A 27 19.49 -11.83 -28.53
N ILE A 28 20.19 -11.19 -27.60
CA ILE A 28 19.77 -11.10 -26.20
C ILE A 28 18.43 -10.35 -26.12
N ALA A 29 18.30 -9.20 -26.79
CA ALA A 29 17.06 -8.43 -26.80
C ALA A 29 15.89 -9.26 -27.35
N SER A 30 16.09 -9.95 -28.49
CA SER A 30 15.06 -10.82 -29.07
C SER A 30 14.67 -11.97 -28.15
N VAL A 31 15.61 -12.60 -27.46
CA VAL A 31 15.32 -13.65 -26.45
C VAL A 31 14.54 -13.05 -25.28
N VAL A 32 14.94 -11.90 -24.75
CA VAL A 32 14.23 -11.22 -23.66
C VAL A 32 12.81 -10.87 -24.07
N GLU A 33 12.59 -10.28 -25.25
CA GLU A 33 11.25 -9.99 -25.78
C GLU A 33 10.43 -11.27 -25.97
N THR A 34 11.03 -12.35 -26.46
CA THR A 34 10.34 -13.64 -26.62
C THR A 34 9.94 -14.23 -25.27
N LEU A 35 10.82 -14.16 -24.26
CA LEU A 35 10.53 -14.64 -22.92
C LEU A 35 9.39 -13.85 -22.26
N LYS A 36 9.29 -12.53 -22.50
CA LYS A 36 8.16 -11.74 -22.02
C LYS A 36 6.81 -12.25 -22.55
N LEU A 37 6.76 -12.82 -23.76
CA LEU A 37 5.54 -13.41 -24.32
C LEU A 37 5.12 -14.72 -23.62
N ILE A 38 6.07 -15.42 -23.00
CA ILE A 38 5.84 -16.71 -22.34
C ILE A 38 5.51 -16.51 -20.85
N ILE A 39 6.00 -15.42 -20.25
CA ILE A 39 5.73 -15.10 -18.85
C ILE A 39 4.24 -14.76 -18.68
N PRO A 40 3.52 -15.41 -17.74
CA PRO A 40 2.15 -15.05 -17.45
C PRO A 40 2.03 -13.57 -17.12
N GLN A 41 1.07 -12.89 -17.75
CA GLN A 41 0.76 -11.52 -17.42
C GLN A 41 0.32 -11.45 -15.95
N GLN A 42 0.93 -10.54 -15.20
CA GLN A 42 0.56 -10.32 -13.81
C GLN A 42 -0.83 -9.67 -13.75
N ASP A 43 -1.73 -10.27 -12.98
CA ASP A 43 -3.01 -9.64 -12.64
C ASP A 43 -2.87 -8.61 -11.52
N THR A 44 -3.89 -7.77 -11.40
CA THR A 44 -4.02 -6.83 -10.28
C THR A 44 -4.29 -7.61 -9.00
N PRO A 45 -3.45 -7.47 -7.94
CA PRO A 45 -3.71 -8.12 -6.66
C PRO A 45 -5.07 -7.69 -6.11
N ALA A 46 -5.83 -8.64 -5.58
CA ALA A 46 -7.14 -8.37 -5.01
C ALA A 46 -6.97 -7.53 -3.73
N ARG A 47 -7.59 -6.34 -3.70
CA ARG A 47 -7.45 -5.37 -2.59
C ARG A 47 -7.89 -5.88 -1.22
N ARG A 48 -8.73 -6.92 -1.17
CA ARG A 48 -9.14 -7.61 0.06
C ARG A 48 -8.04 -8.46 0.71
N LEU A 49 -6.95 -8.73 -0.02
CA LEU A 49 -5.87 -9.56 0.46
C LEU A 49 -4.80 -8.68 1.11
N ILE A 50 -4.50 -8.96 2.37
CA ILE A 50 -3.43 -8.32 3.12
C ILE A 50 -2.30 -9.34 3.29
N GLY A 51 -1.13 -9.02 2.75
CA GLY A 51 0.08 -9.82 2.97
C GLY A 51 0.68 -9.50 4.34
N PHE A 52 0.99 -10.52 5.11
CA PHE A 52 1.80 -10.48 6.33
C PHE A 52 3.10 -11.24 6.11
N ARG A 53 4.06 -11.17 7.03
CA ARG A 53 5.32 -11.93 6.91
C ARG A 53 5.10 -13.45 6.87
N ASN A 54 4.07 -13.95 7.55
CA ASN A 54 3.76 -15.37 7.71
C ASN A 54 2.57 -15.86 6.87
N GLY A 55 1.99 -15.05 5.97
CA GLY A 55 0.87 -15.46 5.13
C GLY A 55 0.01 -14.31 4.61
N VAL A 56 -1.23 -14.62 4.23
CA VAL A 56 -2.17 -13.70 3.60
C VAL A 56 -3.52 -13.81 4.30
N LEU A 57 -4.04 -12.67 4.76
CA LEU A 57 -5.40 -12.54 5.29
C LEU A 57 -6.34 -12.08 4.17
N ASP A 58 -7.45 -12.78 3.97
CA ASP A 58 -8.56 -12.30 3.17
C ASP A 58 -9.57 -11.57 4.07
N THR A 59 -9.69 -10.25 3.92
CA THR A 59 -10.52 -9.40 4.79
C THR A 59 -12.02 -9.62 4.62
N GLN A 60 -12.46 -10.27 3.54
CA GLN A 60 -13.87 -10.55 3.30
C GLN A 60 -14.30 -11.84 3.99
N SER A 61 -13.46 -12.88 3.94
CA SER A 61 -13.75 -14.17 4.58
C SER A 61 -13.19 -14.31 6.00
N GLY A 62 -12.22 -13.48 6.37
CA GLY A 62 -11.46 -13.62 7.62
C GLY A 62 -10.45 -14.79 7.60
N LEU A 63 -10.27 -15.46 6.46
CA LEU A 63 -9.38 -16.62 6.36
C LEU A 63 -7.91 -16.17 6.23
N PHE A 64 -7.06 -16.74 7.08
CA PHE A 64 -5.61 -16.61 6.95
C PHE A 64 -5.03 -17.85 6.26
N SER A 65 -4.19 -17.65 5.25
CA SER A 65 -3.64 -18.72 4.41
C SER A 65 -2.15 -18.49 4.09
N PRO A 66 -1.40 -19.53 3.70
CA PRO A 66 -0.03 -19.35 3.21
C PRO A 66 0.01 -18.44 1.96
N HIS A 67 1.17 -17.84 1.70
CA HIS A 67 1.35 -17.05 0.48
C HIS A 67 1.12 -17.90 -0.78
N SER A 68 0.42 -17.30 -1.75
CA SER A 68 0.27 -17.85 -3.08
C SER A 68 0.67 -16.82 -4.14
N LYS A 69 1.40 -17.27 -5.16
CA LYS A 69 1.75 -16.45 -6.33
C LYS A 69 0.51 -16.00 -7.11
N SER A 70 -0.58 -16.78 -7.06
CA SER A 70 -1.85 -16.43 -7.69
C SER A 70 -2.51 -15.19 -7.09
N HIS A 71 -2.09 -14.75 -5.90
CA HIS A 71 -2.60 -13.53 -5.27
C HIS A 71 -1.93 -12.26 -5.82
N TRP A 72 -0.81 -12.39 -6.53
CA TRP A 72 -0.06 -11.29 -7.16
C TRP A 72 0.35 -10.14 -6.21
N LEU A 73 0.33 -10.38 -4.89
CA LEU A 73 0.79 -9.43 -3.87
C LEU A 73 2.25 -9.08 -4.11
N ARG A 74 2.55 -7.78 -4.20
CA ARG A 74 3.91 -7.25 -4.42
C ARG A 74 4.60 -6.87 -3.13
N THR A 75 3.79 -6.61 -2.11
CA THR A 75 4.16 -6.01 -0.83
C THR A 75 3.45 -6.79 0.28
N LEU A 76 4.00 -6.71 1.49
CA LEU A 76 3.40 -7.28 2.69
C LEU A 76 3.70 -6.35 3.87
N CYS A 77 2.86 -6.39 4.90
CA CYS A 77 3.15 -5.82 6.20
C CYS A 77 4.27 -6.64 6.85
N ASP A 78 5.34 -5.99 7.31
CA ASP A 78 6.49 -6.66 7.94
C ASP A 78 6.22 -7.07 9.40
N VAL A 79 5.05 -7.63 9.63
CA VAL A 79 4.59 -8.17 10.92
C VAL A 79 3.93 -9.52 10.69
N ASP A 80 3.95 -10.37 11.72
CA ASP A 80 3.28 -11.67 11.69
C ASP A 80 1.80 -11.49 12.07
N PHE A 81 0.91 -12.12 11.31
CA PHE A 81 -0.48 -12.27 11.70
C PHE A 81 -0.59 -13.31 12.80
N THR A 82 -1.32 -12.98 13.86
CA THR A 82 -1.63 -13.90 14.96
C THR A 82 -3.14 -14.14 15.00
N PRO A 83 -3.60 -15.40 15.06
CA PRO A 83 -5.02 -15.70 15.25
C PRO A 83 -5.50 -15.15 16.60
N PRO A 84 -6.77 -14.72 16.69
CA PRO A 84 -7.31 -14.22 17.95
C PRO A 84 -7.29 -15.30 19.03
N VAL A 85 -6.84 -14.94 20.23
CA VAL A 85 -6.85 -15.83 21.40
C VAL A 85 -8.08 -15.58 22.29
N GLU A 86 -8.49 -16.58 23.06
CA GLU A 86 -9.63 -16.44 23.97
C GLU A 86 -9.35 -15.35 25.01
N GLY A 87 -10.28 -14.39 25.14
CA GLY A 87 -10.13 -13.25 26.04
C GLY A 87 -9.16 -12.16 25.54
N GLU A 88 -8.77 -12.20 24.26
CA GLU A 88 -7.94 -11.15 23.68
C GLU A 88 -8.64 -9.78 23.70
N MET A 89 -7.94 -8.81 24.30
CA MET A 89 -8.41 -7.43 24.42
C MET A 89 -7.24 -6.48 24.21
N LEU A 90 -7.50 -5.33 23.58
CA LEU A 90 -6.46 -4.32 23.32
C LEU A 90 -5.77 -3.85 24.62
N GLU A 91 -6.54 -3.72 25.70
CA GLU A 91 -6.06 -3.30 27.03
C GLU A 91 -4.95 -4.19 27.58
N THR A 92 -5.06 -5.50 27.36
CA THR A 92 -4.19 -6.52 27.93
C THR A 92 -3.15 -7.03 26.95
N HIS A 93 -3.50 -7.17 25.67
CA HIS A 93 -2.65 -7.76 24.63
C HIS A 93 -1.95 -6.71 23.75
N ALA A 94 -2.42 -5.46 23.76
CA ALA A 94 -1.77 -4.33 23.09
C ALA A 94 -1.68 -3.09 24.00
N PRO A 95 -1.12 -3.20 25.22
CA PRO A 95 -1.25 -2.17 26.26
C PRO A 95 -0.67 -0.80 25.86
N ASN A 96 0.39 -0.77 25.05
CA ASN A 96 0.97 0.48 24.54
C ASN A 96 0.05 1.17 23.52
N PHE A 97 -0.51 0.38 22.60
CA PHE A 97 -1.50 0.87 21.64
C PHE A 97 -2.75 1.37 22.37
N TRP A 98 -3.25 0.60 23.35
CA TRP A 98 -4.39 1.01 24.17
C TRP A 98 -4.15 2.34 24.91
N ARG A 99 -3.01 2.49 25.58
CA ARG A 99 -2.66 3.75 26.27
C ARG A 99 -2.64 4.95 25.33
N TRP A 100 -2.09 4.77 24.13
CA TRP A 100 -2.09 5.81 23.12
C TRP A 100 -3.51 6.10 22.60
N LEU A 101 -4.28 5.06 22.27
CA LEU A 101 -5.65 5.18 21.76
C LEU A 101 -6.55 5.92 22.75
N ASP A 102 -6.47 5.53 24.03
CA ASP A 102 -7.25 6.13 25.11
C ASP A 102 -6.91 7.62 25.28
N ARG A 103 -5.61 7.96 25.22
CA ARG A 103 -5.15 9.34 25.28
C ARG A 103 -5.59 10.15 24.06
N ALA A 104 -5.42 9.62 22.85
CA ALA A 104 -5.80 10.30 21.60
C ALA A 104 -7.33 10.55 21.53
N ALA A 105 -8.10 9.62 22.08
CA ALA A 105 -9.54 9.71 22.22
C ALA A 105 -10.00 10.62 23.37
N GLY A 106 -9.09 11.16 24.20
CA GLY A 106 -9.46 11.95 25.37
C GLY A 106 -10.33 11.17 26.36
N LYS A 107 -10.11 9.86 26.49
CA LYS A 107 -10.91 8.93 27.30
C LYS A 107 -12.38 8.76 26.87
N SER A 108 -12.78 9.27 25.70
CA SER A 108 -14.11 9.03 25.15
C SER A 108 -14.16 7.68 24.42
N PRO A 109 -15.00 6.72 24.86
CA PRO A 109 -15.16 5.44 24.16
C PRO A 109 -15.59 5.62 22.70
N GLN A 110 -16.53 6.53 22.44
CA GLN A 110 -17.02 6.80 21.09
C GLN A 110 -15.89 7.30 20.17
N LYS A 111 -15.00 8.17 20.68
CA LYS A 111 -13.85 8.64 19.90
C LYS A 111 -12.81 7.55 19.69
N ARG A 112 -12.66 6.59 20.62
CA ARG A 112 -11.82 5.39 20.40
C ARG A 112 -12.38 4.56 19.25
N ASP A 113 -13.70 4.34 19.20
CA ASP A 113 -14.34 3.58 18.12
C ASP A 113 -14.15 4.24 16.76
N VAL A 114 -14.25 5.57 16.69
CA VAL A 114 -13.97 6.33 15.45
C VAL A 114 -12.52 6.17 15.00
N ILE A 115 -11.55 6.23 15.92
CA ILE A 115 -10.13 6.03 15.58
C ILE A 115 -9.90 4.58 15.10
N LEU A 116 -10.51 3.59 15.76
CA LEU A 116 -10.42 2.18 15.34
C LEU A 116 -11.05 1.96 13.96
N ALA A 117 -12.21 2.57 13.69
CA ALA A 117 -12.85 2.51 12.38
C ALA A 117 -12.00 3.16 11.29
N ALA A 118 -11.32 4.27 11.60
CA ALA A 118 -10.37 4.92 10.70
C ALA A 118 -9.16 4.03 10.39
N LEU A 119 -8.58 3.39 11.41
CA LEU A 119 -7.48 2.43 11.21
C LEU A 119 -7.93 1.18 10.44
N PHE A 120 -9.15 0.70 10.69
CA PHE A 120 -9.75 -0.39 9.93
C PHE A 120 -9.96 -0.02 8.45
N MET A 121 -10.41 1.21 8.16
CA MET A 121 -10.54 1.71 6.79
C MET A 121 -9.20 1.63 6.05
N VAL A 122 -8.09 1.98 6.71
CA VAL A 122 -6.74 1.87 6.14
C VAL A 122 -6.34 0.42 5.95
N LEU A 123 -6.44 -0.41 7.00
CA LEU A 123 -6.04 -1.82 6.97
C LEU A 123 -6.79 -2.61 5.88
N ALA A 124 -8.11 -2.45 5.83
CA ALA A 124 -8.98 -3.17 4.89
C ALA A 124 -9.11 -2.47 3.52
N ASN A 125 -8.33 -1.40 3.28
CA ASN A 125 -8.33 -0.61 2.05
C ASN A 125 -9.76 -0.23 1.59
N ARG A 126 -10.56 0.34 2.50
CA ARG A 126 -11.98 0.70 2.27
C ARG A 126 -12.13 2.05 1.57
N TYR A 127 -11.50 2.20 0.42
CA TYR A 127 -11.71 3.37 -0.46
C TYR A 127 -13.16 3.48 -0.96
N ASP A 128 -13.90 2.37 -0.97
CA ASP A 128 -15.31 2.29 -1.34
C ASP A 128 -16.24 3.01 -0.35
N TRP A 129 -15.76 3.38 0.85
CA TRP A 129 -16.52 4.19 1.78
C TRP A 129 -16.66 5.64 1.35
N GLN A 130 -15.88 6.08 0.35
CA GLN A 130 -15.90 7.45 -0.16
C GLN A 130 -15.58 8.50 0.93
N LEU A 131 -14.64 8.16 1.81
CA LEU A 131 -14.19 8.99 2.92
C LEU A 131 -12.68 9.21 2.84
N PHE A 132 -12.24 10.34 3.37
CA PHE A 132 -10.85 10.56 3.75
C PHE A 132 -10.78 10.94 5.23
N LEU A 133 -9.61 10.73 5.83
CA LEU A 133 -9.39 10.95 7.24
C LEU A 133 -8.71 12.30 7.45
N GLU A 134 -9.46 13.25 8.01
CA GLU A 134 -8.88 14.49 8.50
C GLU A 134 -8.55 14.34 9.99
N VAL A 135 -7.26 14.44 10.33
CA VAL A 135 -6.78 14.23 11.69
C VAL A 135 -6.31 15.56 12.26
N THR A 136 -7.11 16.15 13.14
CA THR A 136 -6.82 17.45 13.75
C THR A 136 -6.55 17.36 15.25
N GLY A 137 -5.84 18.34 15.80
CA GLY A 137 -5.63 18.47 17.24
C GLY A 137 -4.33 19.21 17.61
N PRO A 138 -4.15 19.57 18.88
CA PRO A 138 -2.96 20.27 19.36
C PRO A 138 -1.66 19.49 19.13
N GLY A 139 -0.51 20.17 19.25
CA GLY A 139 0.78 19.51 19.31
C GLY A 139 0.84 18.48 20.45
N GLY A 140 1.49 17.34 20.23
CA GLY A 140 1.63 16.29 21.26
C GLY A 140 0.37 15.47 21.54
N SER A 141 -0.69 15.57 20.73
CA SER A 141 -1.91 14.76 20.86
C SER A 141 -1.78 13.33 20.30
N GLY A 142 -0.64 12.99 19.68
CA GLY A 142 -0.40 11.65 19.11
C GLY A 142 -0.82 11.48 17.65
N LYS A 143 -1.06 12.56 16.89
CA LYS A 143 -1.39 12.51 15.45
C LYS A 143 -0.32 11.81 14.61
N SER A 144 0.94 12.10 14.87
CA SER A 144 2.06 11.44 14.16
C SER A 144 2.05 9.94 14.42
N ILE A 145 1.75 9.51 15.65
CA ILE A 145 1.62 8.08 15.98
C ILE A 145 0.44 7.45 15.23
N LEU A 146 -0.69 8.15 15.06
CA LEU A 146 -1.79 7.67 14.20
C LEU A 146 -1.31 7.42 12.77
N ALA A 147 -0.56 8.37 12.20
CA ALA A 147 -0.03 8.26 10.84
C ALA A 147 0.97 7.11 10.69
N GLU A 148 1.83 6.88 11.69
CA GLU A 148 2.75 5.74 11.73
C GLU A 148 2.00 4.40 11.81
N ILE A 149 0.98 4.30 12.67
CA ILE A 149 0.16 3.09 12.76
C ILE A 149 -0.58 2.83 11.44
N ALA A 150 -1.17 3.87 10.84
CA ALA A 150 -1.81 3.74 9.53
C ALA A 150 -0.82 3.28 8.44
N THR A 151 0.41 3.80 8.46
CA THR A 151 1.48 3.38 7.54
C THR A 151 1.84 1.92 7.73
N LEU A 152 1.98 1.47 8.98
CA LEU A 152 2.25 0.08 9.32
C LEU A 152 1.12 -0.84 8.82
N LEU A 153 -0.14 -0.45 9.02
CA LEU A 153 -1.31 -1.23 8.60
C LEU A 153 -1.44 -1.31 7.07
N ALA A 154 -1.13 -0.24 6.34
CA ALA A 154 -1.09 -0.25 4.88
C ALA A 154 0.13 -1.04 4.34
N GLY A 155 1.21 -1.08 5.10
CA GLY A 155 2.54 -1.50 4.67
C GLY A 155 3.33 -0.32 4.08
N GLU A 156 4.60 -0.19 4.45
CA GLU A 156 5.47 0.94 4.05
C GLU A 156 5.54 1.09 2.52
N ASP A 157 5.64 -0.02 1.79
CA ASP A 157 5.70 -0.04 0.32
C ASP A 157 4.37 0.36 -0.35
N ASN A 158 3.25 0.40 0.40
CA ASN A 158 1.93 0.81 -0.09
C ASN A 158 1.51 2.19 0.43
N ALA A 159 2.37 2.87 1.20
CA ALA A 159 2.13 4.19 1.72
C ALA A 159 3.05 5.22 1.04
N THR A 160 2.48 6.37 0.68
CA THR A 160 3.24 7.51 0.17
C THR A 160 2.85 8.81 0.86
N SER A 161 3.68 9.83 0.72
CA SER A 161 3.38 11.19 1.19
C SER A 161 3.27 12.12 0.00
N ALA A 162 2.28 13.02 0.04
CA ALA A 162 2.00 13.97 -1.02
C ALA A 162 1.46 15.28 -0.43
N ASP A 163 1.41 16.32 -1.25
CA ASP A 163 0.63 17.53 -0.98
C ASP A 163 -0.69 17.51 -1.75
N ILE A 164 -1.60 18.41 -1.40
CA ILE A 164 -2.88 18.54 -2.10
C ILE A 164 -2.71 18.88 -3.59
N ASP A 165 -1.70 19.67 -3.95
CA ASP A 165 -1.39 20.00 -5.34
C ASP A 165 -1.04 18.76 -6.18
N THR A 166 -0.40 17.75 -5.57
CA THR A 166 -0.10 16.46 -6.20
C THR A 166 -1.37 15.66 -6.48
N LEU A 167 -2.42 15.82 -5.66
CA LEU A 167 -3.71 15.20 -5.90
C LEU A 167 -4.47 15.87 -7.05
N GLU A 168 -4.29 17.18 -7.24
CA GLU A 168 -5.05 17.97 -8.21
C GLU A 168 -4.42 17.98 -9.62
N ASP A 169 -3.09 17.88 -9.73
CA ASP A 169 -2.38 17.85 -11.02
C ASP A 169 -2.26 16.42 -11.58
N PRO A 170 -2.86 16.09 -12.74
CA PRO A 170 -2.79 14.76 -13.35
C PRO A 170 -1.37 14.24 -13.60
N ARG A 171 -0.39 15.13 -13.83
CA ARG A 171 1.02 14.75 -14.03
C ARG A 171 1.67 14.34 -12.74
N LYS A 172 1.47 15.13 -11.66
CA LYS A 172 2.01 14.81 -10.34
C LYS A 172 1.34 13.57 -9.77
N ARG A 173 0.03 13.41 -9.99
CA ARG A 173 -0.78 12.27 -9.56
C ARG A 173 -0.26 10.93 -10.05
N ALA A 174 0.45 10.89 -11.19
CA ALA A 174 1.07 9.66 -11.70
C ALA A 174 2.03 9.02 -10.67
N SER A 175 2.63 9.82 -9.77
CA SER A 175 3.49 9.31 -8.69
C SER A 175 2.73 8.55 -7.60
N LEU A 176 1.40 8.64 -7.54
CA LEU A 176 0.55 8.00 -6.54
C LEU A 176 0.04 6.63 -6.98
N ILE A 177 0.34 6.21 -8.22
CA ILE A 177 -0.15 4.95 -8.78
C ILE A 177 0.39 3.77 -7.97
N GLY A 178 -0.52 2.91 -7.52
CA GLY A 178 -0.19 1.66 -6.83
C GLY A 178 -0.12 1.78 -5.31
N PHE A 179 -0.20 2.98 -4.74
CA PHE A 179 -0.28 3.18 -3.29
C PHE A 179 -1.73 3.04 -2.80
N SER A 180 -1.92 2.44 -1.62
CA SER A 180 -3.23 2.32 -0.95
C SER A 180 -3.44 3.37 0.13
N LEU A 181 -2.36 3.99 0.63
CA LEU A 181 -2.41 5.06 1.60
C LEU A 181 -1.62 6.28 1.08
N ILE A 182 -2.28 7.42 1.01
CA ILE A 182 -1.64 8.70 0.67
C ILE A 182 -1.77 9.60 1.89
N ARG A 183 -0.62 10.02 2.44
CA ARG A 183 -0.53 10.88 3.62
C ARG A 183 -0.28 12.31 3.19
N LEU A 184 -1.06 13.24 3.73
CA LEU A 184 -0.90 14.66 3.50
C LEU A 184 -0.48 15.34 4.81
N PRO A 185 0.80 15.24 5.22
CA PRO A 185 1.28 15.90 6.43
C PRO A 185 1.27 17.41 6.25
N ASP A 186 1.02 18.15 7.34
CA ASP A 186 1.20 19.60 7.46
C ASP A 186 0.78 20.40 6.21
N GLN A 187 -0.52 20.36 5.89
CA GLN A 187 -1.06 21.13 4.78
C GLN A 187 -1.23 22.60 5.17
N GLU A 188 -0.67 23.50 4.38
CA GLU A 188 -0.99 24.93 4.47
C GLU A 188 -2.45 25.19 4.08
N LYS A 189 -2.94 26.40 4.35
CA LYS A 189 -4.28 26.79 3.87
C LYS A 189 -4.31 26.67 2.36
N TRP A 190 -5.14 25.76 1.87
CA TRP A 190 -5.33 25.50 0.46
C TRP A 190 -6.71 25.95 -0.01
N SER A 191 -6.79 26.43 -1.25
CA SER A 191 -8.03 26.85 -1.90
C SER A 191 -8.09 26.29 -3.31
N GLY A 192 -9.15 25.55 -3.60
CA GLY A 192 -9.48 25.00 -4.91
C GLY A 192 -10.82 24.27 -4.86
N ASP A 193 -11.26 23.69 -5.98
CA ASP A 193 -12.54 22.96 -6.06
C ASP A 193 -12.48 21.55 -5.43
N GLY A 194 -11.26 21.05 -5.17
CA GLY A 194 -10.95 19.76 -4.57
C GLY A 194 -11.38 18.60 -5.46
N ALA A 195 -11.43 18.81 -6.77
CA ALA A 195 -11.93 17.83 -7.73
C ALA A 195 -11.05 16.56 -7.74
N GLY A 196 -9.73 16.71 -7.70
CA GLY A 196 -8.77 15.60 -7.63
C GLY A 196 -8.90 14.80 -6.34
N LEU A 197 -8.93 15.48 -5.18
CA LEU A 197 -9.15 14.83 -3.88
C LEU A 197 -10.48 14.06 -3.86
N LYS A 198 -11.57 14.67 -4.35
CA LYS A 198 -12.89 14.02 -4.42
C LYS A 198 -12.88 12.82 -5.36
N ALA A 199 -12.24 12.89 -6.52
CA ALA A 199 -12.19 11.77 -7.46
C ALA A 199 -11.41 10.59 -6.88
N ILE A 200 -10.26 10.85 -6.23
CA ILE A 200 -9.42 9.82 -5.60
C ILE A 200 -10.16 9.14 -4.45
N THR A 201 -10.86 9.92 -3.63
CA THR A 201 -11.55 9.42 -2.44
C THR A 201 -12.92 8.83 -2.79
N GLY A 202 -13.59 9.30 -3.84
CA GLY A 202 -14.91 8.84 -4.30
C GLY A 202 -14.90 7.51 -5.05
N GLY A 203 -13.72 6.97 -5.38
CA GLY A 203 -13.60 5.72 -6.13
C GLY A 203 -13.83 5.88 -7.64
N ASP A 204 -13.87 7.11 -8.14
CA ASP A 204 -13.98 7.41 -9.56
C ASP A 204 -12.68 7.07 -10.30
N ALA A 205 -12.78 6.82 -11.60
CA ALA A 205 -11.59 6.71 -12.44
C ALA A 205 -10.89 8.07 -12.51
N VAL A 206 -9.60 8.09 -12.16
CA VAL A 206 -8.82 9.33 -12.08
C VAL A 206 -7.80 9.39 -13.21
N SER A 207 -7.75 10.51 -13.94
CA SER A 207 -6.78 10.71 -15.03
C SER A 207 -5.36 10.88 -14.49
N VAL A 208 -4.39 10.32 -15.21
CA VAL A 208 -2.95 10.47 -14.94
C VAL A 208 -2.21 10.75 -16.25
N ASP A 209 -1.21 11.63 -16.20
CA ASP A 209 -0.34 12.01 -17.34
C ASP A 209 1.13 11.69 -16.98
N PRO A 210 1.54 10.40 -17.06
CA PRO A 210 2.90 9.98 -16.71
C PRO A 210 3.93 10.57 -17.67
N LYS A 211 4.96 11.20 -17.11
CA LYS A 211 6.06 11.77 -17.91
C LYS A 211 6.80 10.65 -18.65
N TYR A 212 6.78 10.70 -19.98
CA TYR A 212 7.47 9.76 -20.90
C TYR A 212 6.82 8.37 -21.09
N GLN A 213 5.49 8.26 -20.96
CA GLN A 213 4.71 7.09 -21.38
C GLN A 213 3.72 7.42 -22.50
#